data_AF-A0A2K6GPE5-F1
#
_entry.id   AF-A0A2K6GPE5-F1
#
_cell.length_a   1.000
_cell.length_b   1.000
_cell.length_c   1.000
_cell.angle_alpha   90.00
_cell.angle_beta   90.00
_cell.angle_gamma   90.00
#
_symmetry.space_group_name_H-M   'P 1'
#
loop_
_entity.id
_entity.type
_entity.pdbx_description
1 polymer ?
#
loop_
_entity_poly.entity_id
_entity_poly.type
_entity_poly.pdbx_seq_one_letter_code
_entity_poly.pdbx_strand_id
1 'polypeptide(L)'
;MAALLLSWSLPMAMSICHRGTGIAVSAYLEFVKSLCLGPALIHTAKFALVFPLMFHTWNGIRHLMWDLGKGLKIPQLYQSGVVVLVLTVLSSVGLAAM
;
A
#
# COMPACT_ATOMS: atom_id res chain seq x y z
N MET A 1 8.04 -24.21 -14.72
CA MET A 1 8.13 -22.82 -15.22
C MET A 1 6.75 -22.22 -15.55
N ALA A 2 5.70 -22.56 -14.78
CA ALA A 2 4.30 -22.20 -15.10
C ALA A 2 3.85 -20.82 -14.59
N ALA A 3 4.70 -20.10 -13.84
CA ALA A 3 4.36 -18.80 -13.26
C ALA A 3 4.37 -17.63 -14.27
N LEU A 4 4.85 -17.85 -15.50
CA LEU A 4 5.05 -16.78 -16.50
C LEU A 4 3.89 -16.60 -17.49
N LEU A 5 2.80 -17.38 -17.37
CA LEU A 5 1.65 -17.34 -18.31
C LEU A 5 0.37 -16.73 -17.72
N LEU A 6 0.35 -16.24 -16.48
CA LEU A 6 -0.85 -15.62 -15.90
C LEU A 6 -0.99 -14.15 -16.34
N SER A 7 -2.18 -13.79 -16.82
CA SER A 7 -2.56 -12.39 -17.01
C SER A 7 -2.64 -11.69 -15.66
N TRP A 8 -1.80 -10.67 -15.45
CA TRP A 8 -1.79 -9.86 -14.23
C TRP A 8 -3.09 -9.04 -14.13
N SER A 9 -3.85 -9.25 -13.05
CA SER A 9 -5.03 -8.44 -12.74
C SER A 9 -4.73 -7.44 -11.63
N LEU A 10 -5.42 -6.30 -11.63
CA LEU A 10 -5.24 -5.27 -10.59
C LEU A 10 -5.42 -5.85 -9.17
N PRO A 11 -6.44 -6.68 -8.87
CA PRO A 11 -6.58 -7.27 -7.53
C PRO A 11 -5.42 -8.20 -7.15
N MET A 12 -4.83 -8.91 -8.12
CA MET A 12 -3.69 -9.81 -7.88
C MET A 12 -2.42 -9.02 -7.54
N ALA A 13 -2.12 -7.97 -8.30
CA ALA A 13 -1.00 -7.09 -8.03
C ALA A 13 -1.11 -6.45 -6.64
N MET A 14 -2.30 -5.93 -6.28
CA MET A 14 -2.56 -5.34 -4.97
C MET A 14 -2.40 -6.33 -3.82
N SER A 15 -2.78 -7.60 -4.00
CA SER A 15 -2.59 -8.65 -2.99
C SER A 15 -1.11 -8.92 -2.71
N ILE A 16 -0.28 -9.00 -3.76
CA ILE A 16 1.17 -9.16 -3.63
C ILE A 16 1.79 -7.93 -2.95
N CYS A 17 1.41 -6.73 -3.38
CA CYS A 17 1.86 -5.48 -2.76
C CYS A 17 1.44 -5.41 -1.28
N HIS A 18 0.27 -5.91 -0.90
CA HIS A 18 -0.20 -5.88 0.48
C HIS A 18 0.66 -6.78 1.37
N ARG A 19 1.02 -7.97 0.87
CA ARG A 19 1.98 -8.85 1.54
C ARG A 19 3.37 -8.21 1.67
N GLY A 20 3.88 -7.62 0.59
CA GLY A 20 5.20 -6.98 0.57
C GLY A 20 5.29 -5.76 1.49
N THR A 21 4.27 -4.90 1.49
CA THR A 21 4.21 -3.71 2.34
C THR A 21 4.12 -4.05 3.82
N GLY A 22 3.43 -5.14 4.20
CA GLY A 22 3.39 -5.58 5.60
C GLY A 22 4.75 -5.95 6.17
N ILE A 23 5.61 -6.58 5.35
CA ILE A 23 7.00 -6.90 5.71
C ILE A 23 7.89 -5.65 5.64
N ALA A 24 7.67 -4.79 4.65
CA ALA A 24 8.48 -3.58 4.50
C ALA A 24 8.26 -2.58 5.64
N VAL A 25 7.03 -2.42 6.13
CA VAL A 25 6.69 -1.49 7.23
C VAL A 25 7.45 -1.85 8.52
N SER A 26 7.66 -3.13 8.83
CA SER A 26 8.45 -3.53 10.00
C SER A 26 9.95 -3.27 9.83
N ALA A 27 10.48 -3.34 8.60
CA ALA A 27 11.90 -3.13 8.32
C ALA A 27 12.29 -1.65 8.09
N TYR A 28 11.38 -0.80 7.63
CA TYR A 28 11.70 0.56 7.16
C TYR A 28 11.97 1.57 8.29
N LEU A 29 11.48 1.29 9.51
CA LEU A 29 11.66 2.17 10.68
C LEU A 29 13.13 2.27 11.12
N GLU A 30 13.90 1.20 10.97
CA GLU A 30 15.32 1.18 11.35
C GLU A 30 16.18 1.85 10.27
N PHE A 31 15.81 1.70 8.99
CA PHE A 31 16.52 2.29 7.86
C PHE A 31 16.40 3.82 7.83
N VAL A 32 15.23 4.40 8.10
CA VAL A 32 15.08 5.87 8.07
C VAL A 32 15.83 6.55 9.21
N LYS A 33 15.97 5.88 10.37
CA LYS A 33 16.75 6.41 11.50
C LYS A 33 18.25 6.52 11.19
N SER A 34 18.79 5.73 10.27
CA SER A 34 20.23 5.70 10.00
C SER A 34 20.71 6.75 8.98
N LEU A 35 19.81 7.45 8.29
CA LEU A 35 20.16 8.18 7.08
C LEU A 35 20.59 9.66 7.29
N CYS A 36 20.43 10.27 8.47
CA CYS A 36 20.87 11.66 8.77
C CYS A 36 20.63 12.68 7.62
N LEU A 37 19.37 12.82 7.18
CA LEU A 37 19.02 13.49 5.92
C LEU A 37 18.54 14.94 6.13
N GLY A 38 18.97 15.86 5.26
CA GLY A 38 18.59 17.29 5.29
C GLY A 38 17.11 17.58 4.91
N PRO A 39 16.61 18.83 5.04
CA PRO A 39 15.18 19.16 5.06
C PRO A 39 14.34 18.70 3.86
N ALA A 40 14.84 18.79 2.63
CA ALA A 40 14.14 18.29 1.43
C ALA A 40 14.04 16.75 1.39
N LEU A 41 14.99 16.09 2.03
CA LEU A 41 15.13 14.63 2.05
C LEU A 41 14.32 14.02 3.19
N ILE A 42 13.98 14.81 4.22
CA ILE A 42 13.02 14.45 5.27
C ILE A 42 11.62 14.24 4.71
N HIS A 43 11.12 15.10 3.81
CA HIS A 43 9.80 14.89 3.21
C HIS A 43 9.75 13.62 2.35
N THR A 44 10.80 13.35 1.57
CA THR A 44 10.92 12.10 0.80
C THR A 44 10.99 10.88 1.72
N ALA A 45 11.75 10.95 2.81
CA ALA A 45 11.83 9.87 3.80
C ALA A 45 10.49 9.64 4.53
N LYS A 46 9.79 10.72 4.91
CA LYS A 46 8.44 10.67 5.49
C LYS A 46 7.44 10.02 4.53
N PHE A 47 7.44 10.45 3.27
CA PHE A 47 6.56 9.89 2.25
C PHE A 47 6.87 8.42 2.00
N ALA A 48 8.16 8.04 1.90
CA ALA A 48 8.57 6.67 1.66
C ALA A 48 8.24 5.71 2.83
N LEU A 49 8.16 6.23 4.07
CA LEU A 49 7.64 5.51 5.23
C LEU A 49 6.12 5.36 5.20
N VAL A 50 5.43 6.49 4.98
CA VAL A 50 3.98 6.58 5.12
C VAL A 50 3.26 5.89 3.95
N PHE A 51 3.79 5.95 2.73
CA PHE A 51 3.17 5.38 1.55
C PHE A 51 2.86 3.87 1.65
N PRO A 52 3.84 2.99 1.96
CA PRO A 52 3.56 1.57 2.14
C PRO A 52 2.64 1.31 3.35
N LEU A 53 2.74 2.11 4.41
CA LEU A 53 1.87 2.01 5.58
C LEU A 53 0.41 2.30 5.21
N MET A 54 0.14 3.42 4.55
CA MET A 54 -1.21 3.81 4.12
C MET A 54 -1.80 2.81 3.13
N PHE A 55 -0.99 2.32 2.17
CA PHE A 55 -1.41 1.25 1.28
C PHE A 55 -1.82 -0.01 2.05
N HIS A 56 -0.99 -0.45 3.00
CA HIS A 56 -1.26 -1.63 3.80
C HIS A 56 -2.53 -1.46 4.65
N THR A 57 -2.73 -0.30 5.27
CA THR A 57 -3.93 0.00 6.07
C THR A 57 -5.20 -0.01 5.22
N TRP A 58 -5.25 0.74 4.12
CA TRP A 58 -6.46 0.83 3.28
C TRP A 58 -6.77 -0.50 2.60
N ASN A 59 -5.76 -1.21 2.09
CA ASN A 59 -5.97 -2.52 1.51
C ASN A 59 -6.33 -3.56 2.59
N GLY A 60 -5.81 -3.43 3.82
CA GLY A 60 -6.19 -4.25 4.97
C GLY A 60 -7.67 -4.09 5.34
N ILE A 61 -8.20 -2.86 5.36
CA ILE A 61 -9.64 -2.62 5.54
C ILE A 61 -10.45 -3.31 4.45
N ARG A 62 -10.00 -3.23 3.19
CA ARG A 62 -10.63 -3.93 2.06
C ARG A 62 -10.63 -5.45 2.26
N HIS A 63 -9.54 -6.03 2.76
CA HIS A 63 -9.48 -7.45 3.13
C HIS A 63 -10.44 -7.81 4.26
N LEU A 64 -10.52 -7.00 5.33
CA LEU A 64 -11.49 -7.23 6.41
C LEU A 64 -12.95 -7.16 5.90
N MET A 65 -13.25 -6.30 4.92
CA MET A 65 -14.57 -6.30 4.28
C MET A 65 -14.83 -7.58 3.48
N TRP A 66 -13.80 -8.17 2.88
CA TRP A 66 -13.90 -9.47 2.22
C TRP A 66 -14.12 -10.61 3.21
N ASP A 67 -13.51 -10.55 4.39
CA ASP A 67 -13.75 -11.51 5.48
C ASP A 67 -15.20 -11.47 5.96
N LEU A 68 -15.85 -10.31 5.86
CA LEU A 68 -17.29 -10.12 6.09
C LEU A 68 -18.17 -10.49 4.89
N GLY A 69 -17.60 -11.01 3.80
CA GLY A 69 -18.31 -11.40 2.58
C GLY A 69 -18.76 -10.24 1.68
N LYS A 70 -18.28 -9.01 1.91
CA LYS A 70 -18.70 -7.82 1.15
C LYS A 70 -17.74 -7.51 -0.01
N GLY A 71 -18.26 -7.01 -1.14
CA GLY A 71 -17.42 -6.47 -2.23
C GLY A 71 -16.67 -7.51 -3.07
N LEU A 72 -17.17 -8.75 -3.12
CA LEU A 72 -16.53 -9.89 -3.80
C LEU A 72 -16.87 -10.01 -5.30
N LYS A 73 -17.80 -9.20 -5.83
CA LYS A 73 -18.10 -9.21 -7.28
C LYS A 73 -16.94 -8.56 -8.06
N ILE A 74 -16.65 -9.07 -9.26
CA ILE A 74 -15.54 -8.57 -10.10
C ILE A 74 -15.54 -7.03 -10.24
N PRO A 75 -16.64 -6.34 -10.58
CA PRO A 75 -16.62 -4.88 -10.67
C PRO A 75 -16.26 -4.21 -9.34
N GLN A 76 -16.76 -4.74 -8.22
CA GLN A 76 -16.50 -4.21 -6.88
C GLN A 76 -15.04 -4.42 -6.47
N LEU A 77 -14.40 -5.51 -6.89
CA LEU A 77 -12.96 -5.73 -6.67
C LEU A 77 -12.12 -4.65 -7.37
N TYR A 78 -12.45 -4.28 -8.60
CA TYR A 78 -11.74 -3.20 -9.32
C TYR A 78 -12.04 -1.83 -8.72
N GLN A 79 -13.31 -1.51 -8.45
CA GLN A 79 -13.72 -0.24 -7.86
C GLN A 79 -13.06 -0.01 -6.49
N SER A 80 -13.16 -1.00 -5.59
CA SER A 80 -12.50 -0.93 -4.29
C SER A 80 -10.97 -0.85 -4.40
N GLY A 81 -10.38 -1.48 -5.43
CA GLY A 81 -8.95 -1.38 -5.71
C GLY A 81 -8.51 0.04 -6.06
N VAL A 82 -9.24 0.71 -6.96
CA VAL A 82 -8.98 2.11 -7.33
C VAL A 82 -9.19 3.03 -6.13
N VAL A 83 -10.24 2.82 -5.34
CA VAL A 83 -10.49 3.61 -4.11
C VAL A 83 -9.31 3.50 -3.14
N VAL A 84 -8.79 2.30 -2.90
CA VAL A 84 -7.61 2.10 -2.05
C VAL A 84 -6.41 2.89 -2.58
N LEU A 85 -6.11 2.81 -3.89
CA LEU A 85 -4.97 3.54 -4.48
C LEU A 85 -5.11 5.06 -4.31
N VAL A 86 -6.30 5.62 -4.55
CA VAL A 86 -6.56 7.06 -4.38
C VAL A 86 -6.39 7.47 -2.91
N LEU A 87 -6.99 6.72 -1.98
CA LEU A 87 -6.88 6.99 -0.55
C LEU A 87 -5.43 6.91 -0.07
N THR A 88 -4.67 5.91 -0.53
CA THR A 88 -3.24 5.80 -0.23
C THR A 88 -2.47 7.04 -0.65
N VAL A 89 -2.62 7.51 -1.88
CA VAL A 89 -1.88 8.69 -2.36
C VAL A 89 -2.27 9.93 -1.55
N LEU A 90 -3.56 10.19 -1.36
CA LEU A 90 -4.04 11.38 -0.64
C LEU A 90 -3.59 11.39 0.81
N SER A 91 -3.77 10.28 1.55
CA SER A 91 -3.37 10.21 2.96
C SER A 91 -1.84 10.25 3.11
N SER A 92 -1.09 9.71 2.15
CA SER A 92 0.37 9.72 2.20
C SER A 92 0.98 11.09 1.95
N VAL A 93 0.44 11.82 0.96
CA VAL A 93 0.86 13.21 0.72
C VAL A 93 0.50 14.09 1.90
N GLY A 94 -0.72 13.96 2.43
CA GLY A 94 -1.17 14.74 3.59
C GLY A 94 -0.27 14.53 4.82
N LEU A 95 0.00 13.27 5.19
CA LEU A 95 0.85 12.95 6.34
C LEU A 95 2.33 13.29 6.12
N ALA A 96 2.84 13.18 4.90
CA ALA A 96 4.22 13.55 4.60
C ALA A 96 4.45 15.07 4.61
N ALA A 97 3.39 15.87 4.41
CA ALA A 97 3.43 17.33 4.41
C ALA A 97 3.28 17.97 5.80
N MET A 98 2.86 17.19 6.82
CA MET A 98 2.82 17.59 8.23
C MET A 98 4.20 17.43 8.90
#